data_AF-A0A377R0S3-F1
#
_entry.id   AF-A0A377R0S3-F1
#
_cell.length_a   1.000
_cell.length_b   1.000
_cell.length_c   1.000
_cell.angle_alpha   90.00
_cell.angle_beta   90.00
_cell.angle_gamma   90.00
#
_symmetry.space_group_name_H-M   'P 1'
#
loop_
_entity.id
_entity.type
_entity.pdbx_description
1 polymer ?
#
loop_
_entity_poly.entity_id
_entity_poly.type
_entity_poly.pdbx_seq_one_letter_code
_entity_poly.pdbx_strand_id
1 'polypeptide(L)'
;MTKPVLCVTTSHPVKGKSGAPTGVYLAELTHPLEVLENAGFKTVIASVRGGQPPIDGFDLSDPVNAEYWHNKGLYERLANTPALGELNGADYAAVFFAGGHGTMWDFADSADVQRIIREVYESGGVVAAVCHGPAALVNAKLSNGEYLVNGKNVAAFTNAEEEAVQATDIVPFLLQTALENHGAKHHAAPNWSDNVMVDERLITGQNPASAKTVGVKMVEALQK
;
A
#
# COMPACT_ATOMS: atom_id res chain seq x y z
N MET A 1 -5.68 -10.38 22.95
CA MET A 1 -5.05 -9.22 22.31
C MET A 1 -5.40 -9.27 20.83
N THR A 2 -5.83 -8.17 20.24
CA THR A 2 -6.09 -8.05 18.79
C THR A 2 -4.80 -8.29 18.01
N LYS A 3 -4.89 -9.03 16.90
CA LYS A 3 -3.76 -9.23 15.97
C LYS A 3 -3.28 -7.86 15.43
N PRO A 4 -1.97 -7.66 15.20
CA PRO A 4 -1.44 -6.40 14.67
C PRO A 4 -1.85 -6.16 13.21
N VAL A 5 -1.61 -4.94 12.72
CA VAL A 5 -1.69 -4.57 11.31
C VAL A 5 -0.30 -4.59 10.70
N LEU A 6 -0.14 -5.30 9.58
CA LEU A 6 1.08 -5.32 8.79
C LEU A 6 1.08 -4.16 7.79
N CYS A 7 2.05 -3.26 7.85
CA CYS A 7 2.24 -2.16 6.92
C CYS A 7 3.45 -2.47 6.02
N VAL A 8 3.20 -2.70 4.74
CA VAL A 8 4.20 -3.16 3.76
C VAL A 8 4.67 -2.00 2.89
N THR A 9 5.97 -1.93 2.68
CA THR A 9 6.65 -0.93 1.85
C THR A 9 7.43 -1.57 0.71
N THR A 10 7.62 -0.84 -0.39
CA THR A 10 8.53 -1.24 -1.47
C THR A 10 9.97 -1.27 -0.98
N SER A 11 10.79 -2.10 -1.62
CA SER A 11 12.25 -2.06 -1.48
C SER A 11 12.91 -1.48 -2.74
N HIS A 12 12.17 -1.02 -3.75
CA HIS A 12 12.71 -0.61 -5.05
C HIS A 12 13.12 0.88 -5.10
N PRO A 13 14.40 1.23 -5.37
CA PRO A 13 14.89 2.60 -5.17
C PRO A 13 14.94 3.48 -6.42
N VAL A 14 14.67 2.94 -7.63
CA VAL A 14 14.88 3.65 -8.90
C VAL A 14 13.75 3.43 -9.90
N LYS A 15 13.39 4.46 -10.67
CA LYS A 15 12.32 4.40 -11.68
C LYS A 15 12.82 3.77 -12.99
N GLY A 16 13.07 2.47 -12.96
CA GLY A 16 13.47 1.69 -14.13
C GLY A 16 14.66 2.29 -14.88
N LYS A 17 14.55 2.40 -16.21
CA LYS A 17 15.63 2.92 -17.07
C LYS A 17 15.89 4.42 -16.93
N SER A 18 14.95 5.19 -16.36
CA SER A 18 15.15 6.63 -16.15
C SER A 18 16.27 6.92 -15.13
N GLY A 19 16.52 5.98 -14.22
CA GLY A 19 17.49 6.13 -13.13
C GLY A 19 17.07 7.13 -12.04
N ALA A 20 15.91 7.78 -12.16
CA ALA A 20 15.41 8.69 -11.15
C ALA A 20 15.12 7.94 -9.83
N PRO A 21 15.42 8.52 -8.66
CA PRO A 21 15.14 7.87 -7.38
C PRO A 21 13.63 7.72 -7.14
N THR A 22 13.26 6.70 -6.36
CA THR A 22 11.91 6.49 -5.83
C THR A 22 11.95 5.57 -4.60
N GLY A 23 10.78 5.19 -4.09
CA GLY A 23 10.62 4.37 -2.91
C GLY A 23 9.19 4.43 -2.39
N VAL A 24 9.02 4.18 -1.09
CA VAL A 24 7.73 4.39 -0.41
C VAL A 24 7.47 5.89 -0.23
N TYR A 25 6.28 6.37 -0.61
CA TYR A 25 5.92 7.76 -0.39
C TYR A 25 5.64 7.98 1.12
N LEU A 26 6.45 8.81 1.79
CA LEU A 26 6.48 8.85 3.26
C LEU A 26 5.11 9.11 3.90
N ALA A 27 4.36 10.09 3.40
CA ALA A 27 3.03 10.43 3.91
C ALA A 27 2.00 9.28 3.74
N GLU A 28 2.18 8.44 2.72
CA GLU A 28 1.32 7.28 2.48
C GLU A 28 1.59 6.13 3.46
N LEU A 29 2.70 6.19 4.19
CA LEU A 29 2.98 5.29 5.31
C LEU A 29 2.57 5.91 6.64
N THR A 30 2.99 7.14 6.92
CA THR A 30 2.83 7.78 8.24
C THR A 30 1.38 8.14 8.55
N HIS A 31 0.60 8.62 7.57
CA HIS A 31 -0.79 9.02 7.81
C HIS A 31 -1.68 7.82 8.19
N PRO A 32 -1.62 6.66 7.49
CA PRO A 32 -2.30 5.45 7.94
C PRO A 32 -1.80 4.94 9.29
N LEU A 33 -0.48 4.96 9.54
CA LEU A 33 0.08 4.57 10.84
C LEU A 33 -0.50 5.41 11.97
N GLU A 34 -0.58 6.74 11.80
CA GLU A 34 -1.15 7.66 12.80
C GLU A 34 -2.57 7.26 13.18
N VAL A 35 -3.41 7.03 12.17
CA VAL A 35 -4.82 6.69 12.40
C VAL A 35 -4.96 5.34 13.11
N LEU A 36 -4.22 4.33 12.66
CA LEU A 36 -4.26 2.98 13.23
C LEU A 36 -3.73 2.97 14.68
N GLU A 37 -2.59 3.59 14.93
CA GLU A 37 -1.93 3.62 16.24
C GLU A 37 -2.74 4.46 17.25
N ASN A 38 -3.34 5.59 16.82
CA ASN A 38 -4.25 6.38 17.67
C ASN A 38 -5.53 5.62 18.02
N ALA A 39 -5.98 4.70 17.17
CA ALA A 39 -7.10 3.81 17.45
C ALA A 39 -6.71 2.58 18.32
N GLY A 40 -5.44 2.48 18.74
CA GLY A 40 -4.94 1.44 19.63
C GLY A 40 -4.47 0.16 18.93
N PHE A 41 -4.38 0.14 17.60
CA PHE A 41 -3.85 -1.00 16.87
C PHE A 41 -2.32 -1.00 16.91
N LYS A 42 -1.73 -2.17 17.18
CA LYS A 42 -0.29 -2.38 16.99
C LYS A 42 0.02 -2.49 15.49
N THR A 43 1.04 -1.79 15.03
CA THR A 43 1.49 -1.81 13.64
C THR A 43 2.88 -2.43 13.53
N VAL A 44 3.10 -3.23 12.49
CA VAL A 44 4.40 -3.81 12.13
C VAL A 44 4.76 -3.32 10.74
N ILE A 45 5.93 -2.72 10.56
CA ILE A 45 6.39 -2.28 9.24
C ILE A 45 7.30 -3.36 8.66
N ALA A 46 7.00 -3.82 7.44
CA ALA A 46 7.83 -4.73 6.66
C ALA A 46 8.16 -4.11 5.30
N SER A 47 9.22 -4.60 4.65
CA SER A 47 9.49 -4.29 3.25
C SER A 47 9.64 -5.57 2.46
N VAL A 48 9.44 -5.49 1.14
CA VAL A 48 9.47 -6.67 0.25
C VAL A 48 10.74 -7.50 0.46
N ARG A 49 11.90 -6.85 0.53
CA ARG A 49 13.22 -7.51 0.68
C ARG A 49 13.82 -7.40 2.08
N GLY A 50 13.13 -6.77 3.03
CA GLY A 50 13.69 -6.47 4.35
C GLY A 50 14.76 -5.37 4.33
N GLY A 51 15.27 -5.02 5.50
CA GLY A 51 16.23 -3.92 5.66
C GLY A 51 15.57 -2.55 5.50
N GLN A 52 16.37 -1.54 5.14
CA GLN A 52 15.86 -0.17 4.99
C GLN A 52 15.18 0.04 3.62
N PRO A 53 13.85 0.29 3.57
CA PRO A 53 13.21 0.63 2.32
C PRO A 53 13.66 2.02 1.85
N PRO A 54 13.80 2.23 0.53
CA PRO A 54 14.05 3.56 -0.01
C PRO A 54 12.81 4.44 0.21
N ILE A 55 13.03 5.73 0.51
CA ILE A 55 11.97 6.69 0.80
C ILE A 55 11.83 7.67 -0.36
N ASP A 56 10.60 7.90 -0.78
CA ASP A 56 10.18 8.95 -1.71
C ASP A 56 9.30 9.97 -0.97
N GLY A 57 9.13 11.16 -1.54
CA GLY A 57 8.28 12.21 -0.96
C GLY A 57 8.68 12.60 0.46
N PHE A 58 9.98 12.61 0.77
CA PHE A 58 10.49 12.99 2.09
C PHE A 58 10.22 14.47 2.36
N ASP A 59 9.20 14.73 3.17
CA ASP A 59 8.77 16.07 3.54
C ASP A 59 8.44 16.13 5.04
N LEU A 60 9.28 16.83 5.81
CA LEU A 60 9.08 17.06 7.25
C LEU A 60 8.35 18.39 7.55
N SER A 61 7.90 19.12 6.53
CA SER A 61 6.93 20.21 6.73
C SER A 61 5.53 19.67 6.99
N ASP A 62 5.25 18.42 6.55
CA ASP A 62 4.09 17.66 6.99
C ASP A 62 4.25 17.28 8.49
N PRO A 63 3.29 17.67 9.36
CA PRO A 63 3.41 17.48 10.80
C PRO A 63 3.36 16.01 11.22
N VAL A 64 2.67 15.15 10.48
CA VAL A 64 2.58 13.71 10.78
C VAL A 64 3.91 13.04 10.43
N ASN A 65 4.49 13.37 9.27
CA ASN A 65 5.83 12.91 8.91
C ASN A 65 6.87 13.34 9.95
N ALA A 66 6.86 14.62 10.36
CA ALA A 66 7.78 15.14 11.36
C ALA A 66 7.64 14.42 12.71
N GLU A 67 6.42 14.23 13.20
CA GLU A 67 6.15 13.53 14.46
C GLU A 67 6.63 12.08 14.39
N TYR A 68 6.35 11.36 13.31
CA TYR A 68 6.80 9.98 13.16
C TYR A 68 8.32 9.86 13.07
N TRP A 69 8.93 10.76 12.30
CA TRP A 69 10.37 10.77 12.06
C TRP A 69 11.17 11.09 13.33
N HIS A 70 10.73 12.06 14.13
CA HIS A 70 11.47 12.54 15.30
C HIS A 70 11.08 11.86 16.61
N ASN A 71 9.80 11.50 16.79
CA ASN A 71 9.26 11.15 18.11
C ASN A 71 8.65 9.73 18.21
N LYS A 72 8.32 9.08 17.09
CA LYS A 72 7.72 7.73 17.08
C LYS A 72 8.68 6.61 16.68
N GLY A 73 9.97 6.92 16.55
CA GLY A 73 11.00 5.95 16.18
C GLY A 73 10.80 5.33 14.80
N LEU A 74 10.20 6.08 13.86
CA LEU A 74 9.98 5.58 12.50
C LEU A 74 11.31 5.26 11.82
N TYR A 75 12.34 6.07 12.03
CA TYR A 75 13.66 5.85 11.45
C TYR A 75 14.23 4.48 11.83
N GLU A 76 14.19 4.11 13.11
CA GLU A 76 14.68 2.81 13.60
C GLU A 76 13.83 1.65 13.09
N ARG A 77 12.50 1.82 13.04
CA ARG A 77 11.57 0.83 12.49
C ARG A 77 11.84 0.57 11.01
N LEU A 78 12.12 1.62 10.24
CA LEU A 78 12.45 1.51 8.81
C LEU A 78 13.85 0.94 8.60
N ALA A 79 14.84 1.29 9.44
CA ALA A 79 16.21 0.81 9.28
C ALA A 79 16.34 -0.73 9.37
N ASN A 80 15.40 -1.41 10.03
CA ASN A 80 15.46 -2.84 10.33
C ASN A 80 14.14 -3.57 10.02
N THR A 81 13.48 -3.28 8.88
CA THR A 81 12.25 -3.99 8.55
C THR A 81 12.52 -5.49 8.31
N PRO A 82 11.69 -6.41 8.82
CA PRO A 82 11.72 -7.81 8.40
C PRO A 82 11.40 -7.92 6.91
N ALA A 83 11.95 -8.95 6.27
CA ALA A 83 11.56 -9.27 4.90
C ALA A 83 10.16 -9.88 4.88
N LEU A 84 9.36 -9.53 3.86
CA LEU A 84 7.99 -10.01 3.77
C LEU A 84 7.89 -11.55 3.72
N GLY A 85 8.91 -12.20 3.15
CA GLY A 85 9.05 -13.66 3.10
C GLY A 85 9.22 -14.36 4.45
N GLU A 86 9.58 -13.64 5.49
CA GLU A 86 9.78 -14.17 6.85
C GLU A 86 8.49 -14.15 7.69
N LEU A 87 7.45 -13.49 7.18
CA LEU A 87 6.21 -13.24 7.91
C LEU A 87 5.08 -14.20 7.50
N ASN A 88 4.21 -14.53 8.43
CA ASN A 88 2.98 -15.27 8.20
C ASN A 88 1.78 -14.31 8.22
N GLY A 89 1.06 -14.20 7.11
CA GLY A 89 -0.07 -13.28 6.97
C GLY A 89 -1.20 -13.59 7.96
N ALA A 90 -1.39 -14.85 8.34
CA ALA A 90 -2.43 -15.25 9.27
C ALA A 90 -2.23 -14.70 10.71
N ASP A 91 -1.04 -14.18 11.03
CA ASP A 91 -0.76 -13.55 12.33
C ASP A 91 -1.29 -12.11 12.43
N TYR A 92 -1.77 -11.54 11.32
CA TYR A 92 -2.22 -10.15 11.24
C TYR A 92 -3.74 -10.03 11.11
N ALA A 93 -4.31 -8.96 11.65
CA ALA A 93 -5.72 -8.61 11.44
C ALA A 93 -5.94 -7.93 10.08
N ALA A 94 -4.91 -7.26 9.57
CA ALA A 94 -4.92 -6.59 8.29
C ALA A 94 -3.51 -6.49 7.70
N VAL A 95 -3.45 -6.34 6.38
CA VAL A 95 -2.27 -5.88 5.66
C VAL A 95 -2.60 -4.59 4.91
N PHE A 96 -1.72 -3.60 5.02
CA PHE A 96 -1.76 -2.33 4.32
C PHE A 96 -0.52 -2.20 3.44
N PHE A 97 -0.71 -1.90 2.16
CA PHE A 97 0.36 -1.64 1.20
C PHE A 97 0.47 -0.13 0.94
N ALA A 98 1.51 0.49 1.49
CA ALA A 98 1.83 1.88 1.19
C ALA A 98 2.29 2.02 -0.27
N GLY A 99 2.00 3.17 -0.89
CA GLY A 99 2.37 3.42 -2.28
C GLY A 99 3.72 4.10 -2.43
N GLY A 100 3.80 5.02 -3.40
CA GLY A 100 5.04 5.47 -4.02
C GLY A 100 5.41 4.63 -5.25
N HIS A 101 6.04 5.26 -6.25
CA HIS A 101 6.28 4.64 -7.56
C HIS A 101 7.13 3.36 -7.49
N GLY A 102 8.01 3.20 -6.50
CA GLY A 102 8.87 2.01 -6.36
C GLY A 102 8.08 0.69 -6.36
N THR A 103 6.85 0.72 -5.82
CA THR A 103 5.93 -0.43 -5.77
C THR A 103 5.66 -1.05 -7.16
N MET A 104 5.71 -0.27 -8.22
CA MET A 104 5.46 -0.72 -9.59
C MET A 104 6.48 -1.76 -10.09
N TRP A 105 7.64 -1.87 -9.44
CA TRP A 105 8.70 -2.81 -9.82
C TRP A 105 8.82 -4.04 -8.91
N ASP A 106 8.26 -4.03 -7.71
CA ASP A 106 8.46 -5.14 -6.76
C ASP A 106 7.21 -5.62 -6.02
N PHE A 107 6.04 -5.03 -6.26
CA PHE A 107 4.79 -5.53 -5.66
C PHE A 107 4.09 -6.57 -6.54
N ALA A 108 3.81 -6.26 -7.81
CA ALA A 108 2.93 -7.06 -8.66
C ALA A 108 3.41 -8.51 -8.84
N ASP A 109 4.71 -8.71 -9.05
CA ASP A 109 5.29 -10.03 -9.33
C ASP A 109 5.93 -10.70 -8.10
N SER A 110 5.76 -10.11 -6.91
CA SER A 110 6.29 -10.70 -5.67
C SER A 110 5.41 -11.83 -5.18
N ALA A 111 5.97 -13.04 -5.14
CA ALA A 111 5.30 -14.22 -4.58
C ALA A 111 4.95 -14.04 -3.09
N ASP A 112 5.78 -13.33 -2.34
CA ASP A 112 5.53 -13.04 -0.92
C ASP A 112 4.40 -12.05 -0.72
N VAL A 113 4.30 -11.02 -1.56
CA VAL A 113 3.16 -10.08 -1.55
C VAL A 113 1.86 -10.83 -1.81
N GLN A 114 1.81 -11.64 -2.87
CA GLN A 114 0.63 -12.43 -3.23
C GLN A 114 0.26 -13.43 -2.12
N ARG A 115 1.26 -14.08 -1.50
CA ARG A 115 1.06 -15.01 -0.37
C ARG A 115 0.46 -14.30 0.83
N ILE A 116 1.04 -13.17 1.26
CA ILE A 116 0.56 -12.40 2.43
C ILE A 116 -0.87 -11.90 2.20
N ILE A 117 -1.19 -11.38 1.01
CA ILE A 117 -2.55 -10.95 0.67
C ILE A 117 -3.53 -12.11 0.84
N ARG A 118 -3.22 -13.27 0.25
CA ARG A 118 -4.08 -14.45 0.32
C ARG A 118 -4.26 -14.93 1.76
N GLU A 119 -3.17 -15.06 2.52
CA GLU A 119 -3.21 -15.51 3.92
C GLU A 119 -4.04 -14.57 4.82
N VAL A 120 -3.87 -13.25 4.67
CA VAL A 120 -4.64 -12.26 5.43
C VAL A 120 -6.12 -12.29 5.00
N TYR A 121 -6.38 -12.25 3.70
CA TYR A 121 -7.76 -12.18 3.20
C TYR A 121 -8.54 -13.48 3.47
N GLU A 122 -7.94 -14.65 3.35
CA GLU A 122 -8.64 -15.92 3.60
C GLU A 122 -8.79 -16.25 5.09
N SER A 123 -7.97 -15.66 5.96
CA SER A 123 -8.13 -15.75 7.41
C SER A 123 -9.12 -14.74 8.00
N GLY A 124 -9.84 -13.99 7.15
CA GLY A 124 -10.86 -13.03 7.58
C GLY A 124 -10.36 -11.60 7.80
N GLY A 125 -9.08 -11.32 7.54
CA GLY A 125 -8.47 -10.00 7.72
C GLY A 125 -8.78 -8.98 6.62
N VAL A 126 -8.34 -7.74 6.82
CA VAL A 126 -8.50 -6.64 5.86
C VAL A 126 -7.28 -6.52 4.95
N VAL A 127 -7.48 -6.29 3.67
CA VAL A 127 -6.43 -5.93 2.71
C VAL A 127 -6.65 -4.47 2.30
N ALA A 128 -5.63 -3.64 2.49
CA ALA A 128 -5.69 -2.22 2.19
C ALA A 128 -4.50 -1.76 1.34
N ALA A 129 -4.70 -0.76 0.49
CA ALA A 129 -3.61 -0.17 -0.31
C ALA A 129 -3.93 1.27 -0.73
N VAL A 130 -2.91 2.08 -1.04
CA VAL A 130 -3.11 3.47 -1.51
C VAL A 130 -2.16 3.84 -2.65
N CYS A 131 -2.59 4.71 -3.56
CA CYS A 131 -1.77 5.29 -4.63
C CYS A 131 -1.27 4.21 -5.59
N HIS A 132 0.04 3.94 -5.64
CA HIS A 132 0.63 2.82 -6.38
C HIS A 132 0.69 1.51 -5.57
N GLY A 133 0.42 1.55 -4.26
CA GLY A 133 0.31 0.37 -3.40
C GLY A 133 -0.63 -0.73 -3.94
N PRO A 134 -1.75 -0.42 -4.60
CA PRO A 134 -2.58 -1.39 -5.33
C PRO A 134 -1.85 -2.20 -6.41
N ALA A 135 -0.61 -1.86 -6.79
CA ALA A 135 0.25 -2.75 -7.58
C ALA A 135 0.40 -4.14 -6.93
N ALA A 136 0.31 -4.22 -5.60
CA ALA A 136 0.28 -5.48 -4.84
C ALA A 136 -0.92 -6.37 -5.20
N LEU A 137 -2.02 -5.78 -5.65
CA LEU A 137 -3.27 -6.47 -5.94
C LEU A 137 -3.36 -6.98 -7.37
N VAL A 138 -2.51 -6.49 -8.29
CA VAL A 138 -2.57 -6.79 -9.73
C VAL A 138 -2.57 -8.28 -9.98
N ASN A 139 -1.59 -9.02 -9.45
CA ASN A 139 -1.50 -10.47 -9.64
C ASN A 139 -1.94 -11.27 -8.41
N ALA A 140 -2.58 -10.64 -7.43
CA ALA A 140 -3.03 -11.31 -6.22
C ALA A 140 -4.22 -12.24 -6.50
N LYS A 141 -4.01 -13.54 -6.32
CA LYS A 141 -5.05 -14.58 -6.48
C LYS A 141 -5.37 -15.26 -5.16
N LEU A 142 -6.65 -15.57 -4.98
CA LEU A 142 -7.14 -16.41 -3.90
C LEU A 142 -6.88 -17.90 -4.18
N SER A 143 -7.07 -18.75 -3.19
CA SER A 143 -6.89 -20.20 -3.27
C SER A 143 -7.82 -20.86 -4.29
N ASN A 144 -8.93 -20.20 -4.65
CA ASN A 144 -9.83 -20.64 -5.72
C ASN A 144 -9.30 -20.33 -7.14
N GLY A 145 -8.16 -19.63 -7.26
CA GLY A 145 -7.53 -19.27 -8.52
C GLY A 145 -8.03 -17.95 -9.14
N GLU A 146 -9.04 -17.31 -8.55
CA GLU A 146 -9.55 -16.02 -9.01
C GLU A 146 -8.69 -14.86 -8.51
N TYR A 147 -8.62 -13.79 -9.30
CA TYR A 147 -8.01 -12.54 -8.87
C TYR A 147 -8.85 -11.93 -7.75
N LEU A 148 -8.20 -11.48 -6.66
CA LEU A 148 -8.88 -10.83 -5.54
C LEU A 148 -9.70 -9.62 -6.01
N VAL A 149 -9.22 -8.90 -7.02
CA VAL A 149 -9.88 -7.69 -7.54
C VAL A 149 -11.01 -7.96 -8.52
N ASN A 150 -11.23 -9.21 -8.95
CA ASN A 150 -12.25 -9.53 -9.95
C ASN A 150 -13.65 -9.14 -9.46
N GLY A 151 -14.31 -8.23 -10.18
CA GLY A 151 -15.65 -7.72 -9.86
C GLY A 151 -15.70 -6.70 -8.71
N LYS A 152 -14.57 -6.41 -8.05
CA LYS A 152 -14.44 -5.51 -6.89
C LYS A 152 -14.35 -4.05 -7.30
N ASN A 153 -14.90 -3.17 -6.47
CA ASN A 153 -14.74 -1.72 -6.61
C ASN A 153 -13.40 -1.29 -5.99
N VAL A 154 -12.56 -0.59 -6.76
CA VAL A 154 -11.24 -0.15 -6.32
C VAL A 154 -10.96 1.31 -6.68
N ALA A 155 -10.14 1.98 -5.88
CA ALA A 155 -9.46 3.22 -6.24
C ALA A 155 -7.94 2.98 -6.24
N ALA A 156 -7.24 3.52 -7.21
CA ALA A 156 -5.79 3.43 -7.33
C ALA A 156 -5.28 4.62 -8.16
N PHE A 157 -3.98 4.87 -8.16
CA PHE A 157 -3.40 5.96 -8.95
C PHE A 157 -3.85 5.84 -10.39
N THR A 158 -4.45 6.91 -10.89
CA THR A 158 -5.12 6.89 -12.19
C THR A 158 -4.13 6.99 -13.33
N ASN A 159 -4.52 6.52 -14.51
CA ASN A 159 -3.75 6.78 -15.73
C ASN A 159 -3.57 8.28 -15.99
N ALA A 160 -4.58 9.09 -15.65
CA ALA A 160 -4.54 10.55 -15.79
C ALA A 160 -3.56 11.22 -14.80
N GLU A 161 -3.44 10.70 -13.58
CA GLU A 161 -2.44 11.16 -12.62
C GLU A 161 -1.03 10.73 -13.06
N GLU A 162 -0.87 9.52 -13.62
CA GLU A 162 0.41 9.03 -14.16
C GLU A 162 0.92 9.88 -15.33
N GLU A 163 0.01 10.27 -16.24
CA GLU A 163 0.31 11.18 -17.33
C GLU A 163 0.69 12.58 -16.80
N ALA A 164 -0.05 13.09 -15.80
CA ALA A 164 0.22 14.40 -15.20
C ALA A 164 1.61 14.48 -14.56
N VAL A 165 2.14 13.37 -14.03
CA VAL A 165 3.51 13.28 -13.50
C VAL A 165 4.55 12.82 -14.53
N GLN A 166 4.16 12.70 -15.81
CA GLN A 166 5.02 12.36 -16.93
C GLN A 166 5.77 11.02 -16.76
N ALA A 167 5.15 10.04 -16.11
CA ALA A 167 5.76 8.74 -15.84
C ALA A 167 5.12 7.57 -16.59
N THR A 168 4.13 7.82 -17.46
CA THR A 168 3.47 6.81 -18.31
C THR A 168 4.45 5.90 -19.06
N ASP A 169 5.50 6.46 -19.66
CA ASP A 169 6.52 5.70 -20.40
C ASP A 169 7.69 5.20 -19.52
N ILE A 170 7.63 5.48 -18.22
CA ILE A 170 8.65 5.09 -17.24
C ILE A 170 8.22 3.86 -16.45
N VAL A 171 6.95 3.81 -16.03
CA VAL A 171 6.39 2.69 -15.27
C VAL A 171 6.33 1.43 -16.16
N PRO A 172 6.52 0.23 -15.59
CA PRO A 172 6.50 -1.02 -16.36
C PRO A 172 5.10 -1.38 -16.90
N PHE A 173 4.06 -0.84 -16.29
CA PHE A 173 2.66 -0.97 -16.70
C PHE A 173 1.86 0.19 -16.11
N LEU A 174 0.68 0.46 -16.67
CA LEU A 174 -0.28 1.41 -16.11
C LEU A 174 -1.15 0.71 -15.05
N LEU A 175 -1.12 1.21 -13.81
CA LEU A 175 -1.73 0.53 -12.66
C LEU A 175 -3.25 0.36 -12.81
N GLN A 176 -3.97 1.44 -13.11
CA GLN A 176 -5.41 1.39 -13.33
C GLN A 176 -5.77 0.35 -14.41
N THR A 177 -5.11 0.42 -15.57
CA THR A 177 -5.34 -0.51 -16.69
C THR A 177 -5.08 -1.96 -16.28
N ALA A 178 -4.01 -2.22 -15.53
CA ALA A 178 -3.65 -3.57 -15.10
C ALA A 178 -4.68 -4.16 -14.12
N LEU A 179 -5.25 -3.35 -13.22
CA LEU A 179 -6.32 -3.77 -12.31
C LEU A 179 -7.62 -4.05 -13.09
N GLU A 180 -8.00 -3.18 -14.02
CA GLU A 180 -9.19 -3.34 -14.88
C GLU A 180 -9.10 -4.60 -15.74
N ASN A 181 -7.92 -4.93 -16.28
CA ASN A 181 -7.67 -6.16 -17.04
C ASN A 181 -7.92 -7.44 -16.22
N HIS A 182 -7.82 -7.38 -14.90
CA HIS A 182 -8.14 -8.48 -13.98
C HIS A 182 -9.55 -8.38 -13.37
N GLY A 183 -10.42 -7.57 -13.98
CA GLY A 183 -11.84 -7.47 -13.65
C GLY A 183 -12.18 -6.45 -12.57
N ALA A 184 -11.22 -5.66 -12.10
CA ALA A 184 -11.50 -4.59 -11.14
C ALA A 184 -12.38 -3.50 -11.77
N LYS A 185 -13.29 -2.93 -10.97
CA LYS A 185 -14.07 -1.75 -11.32
C LYS A 185 -13.40 -0.53 -10.70
N HIS A 186 -12.54 0.13 -11.47
CA HIS A 186 -11.82 1.32 -11.00
C HIS A 186 -12.76 2.54 -10.97
N HIS A 187 -12.77 3.24 -9.84
CA HIS A 187 -13.55 4.47 -9.63
C HIS A 187 -12.59 5.63 -9.41
N ALA A 188 -12.44 6.48 -10.43
CA ALA A 188 -11.59 7.66 -10.37
C ALA A 188 -12.35 8.89 -9.86
N ALA A 189 -11.71 9.66 -8.99
CA ALA A 189 -12.04 11.05 -8.69
C ALA A 189 -11.06 12.00 -9.42
N PRO A 190 -11.32 13.32 -9.46
CA PRO A 190 -10.37 14.26 -10.04
C PRO A 190 -8.98 14.10 -9.42
N ASN A 191 -7.93 14.24 -10.23
CA ASN A 191 -6.54 14.08 -9.80
C ASN A 191 -6.27 14.79 -8.47
N TRP A 192 -5.52 14.12 -7.59
CA TRP A 192 -5.11 14.63 -6.27
C TRP A 192 -6.23 14.78 -5.24
N SER A 193 -7.46 14.37 -5.55
CA SER A 193 -8.58 14.35 -4.60
C SER A 193 -8.52 13.13 -3.69
N ASP A 194 -9.00 13.27 -2.46
CA ASP A 194 -9.28 12.13 -1.59
C ASP A 194 -10.39 11.25 -2.21
N ASN A 195 -10.08 9.98 -2.43
CA ASN A 195 -11.01 9.00 -2.98
C ASN A 195 -10.64 7.59 -2.50
N VAL A 196 -11.57 6.94 -1.80
CA VAL A 196 -11.39 5.62 -1.20
C VAL A 196 -12.57 4.73 -1.53
N MET A 197 -12.28 3.53 -2.06
CA MET A 197 -13.25 2.45 -2.22
C MET A 197 -13.12 1.44 -1.10
N VAL A 198 -14.26 1.02 -0.56
CA VAL A 198 -14.38 -0.09 0.39
C VAL A 198 -15.32 -1.12 -0.23
N ASP A 199 -14.79 -2.31 -0.52
CA ASP A 199 -15.54 -3.44 -1.05
C ASP A 199 -15.27 -4.67 -0.18
N GLU A 200 -16.25 -5.05 0.65
CA GLU A 200 -16.10 -6.05 1.71
C GLU A 200 -14.91 -5.75 2.63
N ARG A 201 -13.81 -6.51 2.51
CA ARG A 201 -12.58 -6.40 3.30
C ARG A 201 -11.40 -5.88 2.47
N LEU A 202 -11.66 -5.38 1.26
CA LEU A 202 -10.69 -4.72 0.40
C LEU A 202 -10.91 -3.20 0.47
N ILE A 203 -9.87 -2.46 0.85
CA ILE A 203 -9.90 -0.99 1.01
C ILE A 203 -8.81 -0.40 0.13
N THR A 204 -9.16 0.49 -0.79
CA THR A 204 -8.15 1.05 -1.71
C THR A 204 -8.34 2.56 -1.87
N GLY A 205 -7.23 3.30 -1.91
CA GLY A 205 -7.21 4.76 -2.05
C GLY A 205 -6.47 5.22 -3.29
N GLN A 206 -6.92 6.31 -3.90
CA GLN A 206 -6.44 6.75 -5.21
C GLN A 206 -5.00 7.29 -5.22
N ASN A 207 -4.62 8.13 -4.25
CA ASN A 207 -3.40 8.95 -4.32
C ASN A 207 -2.96 9.37 -2.91
N PRO A 208 -1.89 10.17 -2.72
CA PRO A 208 -1.43 10.58 -1.38
C PRO A 208 -2.52 11.25 -0.52
N ALA A 209 -3.41 12.04 -1.14
CA ALA A 209 -4.50 12.71 -0.42
C ALA A 209 -5.52 11.72 0.20
N SER A 210 -5.53 10.48 -0.28
CA SER A 210 -6.41 9.42 0.20
C SER A 210 -5.82 8.60 1.36
N ALA A 211 -4.53 8.77 1.69
CA ALA A 211 -3.82 7.91 2.63
C ALA A 211 -4.44 7.91 4.03
N LYS A 212 -4.72 9.08 4.59
CA LYS A 212 -5.37 9.20 5.90
C LYS A 212 -6.75 8.53 5.91
N THR A 213 -7.56 8.74 4.86
CA THR A 213 -8.91 8.17 4.75
C THR A 213 -8.87 6.65 4.63
N VAL A 214 -7.87 6.07 3.94
CA VAL A 214 -7.63 4.61 3.97
C VAL A 214 -7.41 4.13 5.39
N GLY A 215 -6.56 4.80 6.18
CA GLY A 215 -6.35 4.48 7.60
C GLY A 215 -7.64 4.52 8.41
N VAL A 216 -8.50 5.52 8.20
CA VAL A 216 -9.82 5.63 8.86
C VAL A 216 -10.71 4.44 8.50
N LYS A 217 -10.79 4.07 7.22
CA LYS A 217 -11.60 2.94 6.77
C LYS A 217 -11.08 1.60 7.28
N MET A 218 -9.78 1.45 7.46
CA MET A 218 -9.21 0.28 8.12
C MET A 218 -9.63 0.18 9.58
N VAL A 219 -9.58 1.28 10.35
CA VAL A 219 -10.06 1.30 11.74
C VAL A 219 -11.54 0.92 11.82
N GLU A 220 -12.38 1.51 10.97
CA GLU A 220 -13.82 1.17 10.90
C GLU A 220 -14.05 -0.31 10.59
N ALA A 221 -13.23 -0.93 9.73
CA ALA A 221 -13.35 -2.34 9.38
C ALA A 221 -12.86 -3.27 10.49
N LEU A 222 -11.83 -2.88 11.24
CA LEU A 222 -11.20 -3.67 12.30
C LEU A 222 -11.95 -3.63 13.65
N GLN A 223 -12.87 -2.69 13.82
CA GLN A 223 -13.67 -2.51 15.04
C GLN A 223 -15.07 -3.14 14.97
N LYS A 224 -15.44 -3.74 13.84
CA LYS A 224 -16.68 -4.49 13.66
C LYS A 224 -16.54 -5.92 14.19
#